data_AF-A0A2M8ANY9-F1
#
_entry.id   AF-A0A2M8ANY9-F1
#
_cell.length_a   1.000
_cell.length_b   1.000
_cell.length_c   1.000
_cell.angle_alpha   90.00
_cell.angle_beta   90.00
_cell.angle_gamma   90.00
#
_symmetry.space_group_name_H-M   'P 1'
#
loop_
_entity.id
_entity.type
_entity.pdbx_description
1 polymer ?
#
loop_
_entity_poly.entity_id
_entity_poly.type
_entity_poly.pdbx_seq_one_letter_code
_entity_poly.pdbx_strand_id
1 'polypeptide(L)' 'MSNLIELKLKYGVVIIQMFRDKAPKHCQIIEALVNGGFYNGLKWHRVLNGFMA' A
#
# COMPACT_ATOMS: atom_id res chain seq x y z
N MET A 1 -4.15 11.00 12.89
CA MET A 1 -4.07 10.38 11.54
C MET A 1 -3.09 9.22 11.64
N SER A 2 -3.47 8.03 11.18
CA SER A 2 -2.60 6.84 11.26
C SER A 2 -1.42 6.97 10.27
N ASN A 3 -0.22 6.55 10.68
CA ASN A 3 0.93 6.37 9.77
C ASN A 3 0.96 4.98 9.14
N LEU A 4 -0.05 4.16 9.43
CA LEU A 4 -0.15 2.78 8.98
C LEU A 4 -1.28 2.64 7.96
N ILE A 5 -1.01 1.87 6.91
CA ILE A 5 -1.98 1.40 5.92
C ILE A 5 -2.15 -0.11 6.08
N GLU A 6 -3.41 -0.57 6.10
CA GLU A 6 -3.74 -1.99 6.04
C GLU A 6 -3.99 -2.42 4.59
N LEU A 7 -3.15 -3.31 4.08
CA LEU A 7 -3.36 -3.97 2.80
C LEU A 7 -3.92 -5.38 3.05
N LYS A 8 -5.21 -5.55 2.82
CA LYS A 8 -5.93 -6.81 3.04
C LYS A 8 -5.80 -7.71 1.82
N LEU A 9 -5.13 -8.85 1.99
CA LEU A 9 -4.98 -9.89 0.97
C LEU A 9 -5.80 -11.12 1.37
N LYS A 10 -6.05 -12.02 0.41
CA LYS A 10 -6.73 -13.31 0.69
C LYS A 10 -6.00 -14.18 1.72
N TYR A 11 -4.69 -13.99 1.86
CA TYR A 11 -3.82 -14.80 2.71
C TYR A 11 -3.40 -14.09 4.01
N GLY A 12 -3.88 -12.88 4.26
CA GLY A 12 -3.54 -12.12 5.46
C GLY A 12 -3.53 -10.61 5.25
N VAL A 13 -3.22 -9.87 6.32
CA VAL A 13 -3.12 -8.41 6.30
C VAL A 13 -1.65 -8.01 6.34
N VAL A 14 -1.23 -7.16 5.40
CA VAL A 14 0.07 -6.51 5.42
C VAL A 14 -0.11 -5.12 6.01
N ILE A 15 0.69 -4.78 7.02
CA ILE A 15 0.70 -3.47 7.65
C ILE A 15 1.88 -2.68 7.09
N ILE A 16 1.60 -1.53 6.48
CA ILE A 16 2.61 -0.68 5.84
C ILE A 16 2.75 0.61 6.65
N GLN A 17 3.95 0.88 7.17
CA GLN A 17 4.26 2.15 7.81
C GLN A 17 4.79 3.17 6.78
N MET A 18 4.16 4.34 6.75
CA MET A 18 4.50 5.42 5.82
C MET A 18 5.59 6.33 6.40
N PHE A 19 6.67 6.56 5.63
CA PHE A 19 7.76 7.48 5.97
C PHE A 19 7.52 8.88 5.38
N ARG A 20 6.58 9.61 5.98
CA ARG A 20 6.16 10.94 5.50
C ARG A 20 7.26 11.99 5.54
N ASP A 21 8.25 11.84 6.42
CA ASP A 21 9.45 12.67 6.52
C ASP A 21 10.37 12.51 5.30
N LYS A 22 10.50 11.28 4.78
CA LYS A 22 11.40 10.98 3.65
C LYS A 22 10.76 11.18 2.29
N ALA A 23 9.47 10.85 2.17
CA ALA A 23 8.75 10.88 0.90
C ALA A 23 7.35 11.49 1.04
N PRO A 24 7.23 12.77 1.44
CA PRO A 24 5.95 13.38 1.81
C PRO A 24 4.93 13.35 0.66
N LYS A 25 5.36 13.70 -0.55
CA LYS A 25 4.48 13.74 -1.74
C LYS A 25 3.94 12.35 -2.11
N HIS A 26 4.78 11.32 -2.04
CA HIS A 26 4.35 9.95 -2.34
C HIS A 26 3.34 9.47 -1.29
N CYS A 27 3.62 9.72 -0.01
CA CYS A 27 2.71 9.33 1.06
C CYS A 27 1.33 10.00 0.91
N GLN A 28 1.29 11.28 0.55
CA GLN A 28 0.03 12.00 0.30
C GLN A 28 -0.78 11.38 -0.84
N ILE A 29 -0.13 11.05 -1.97
CA ILE A 29 -0.81 10.44 -3.12
C ILE A 29 -1.33 9.04 -2.77
N ILE A 30 -0.52 8.21 -2.13
CA ILE A 30 -0.94 6.86 -1.72
C ILE A 30 -2.11 6.94 -0.74
N GLU A 31 -2.07 7.84 0.23
CA GLU A 31 -3.17 8.03 1.19
C GLU A 31 -4.47 8.44 0.50
N ALA A 32 -4.41 9.36 -0.48
CA ALA A 32 -5.58 9.75 -1.27
C ALA A 32 -6.15 8.58 -2.09
N LEU A 33 -5.29 7.79 -2.75
CA LEU A 33 -5.71 6.63 -3.55
C LEU A 33 -6.33 5.51 -2.69
N VAL A 34 -5.74 5.25 -1.51
CA VAL A 34 -6.26 4.27 -0.55
C VAL A 34 -7.62 4.70 -0.01
N ASN A 35 -7.76 5.97 0.41
CA ASN A 35 -9.04 6.50 0.90
C ASN A 35 -10.12 6.53 -0.20
N GLY A 36 -9.72 6.72 -1.46
CA GLY A 36 -10.60 6.59 -2.63
C GLY A 36 -10.91 5.15 -3.05
N GLY A 37 -10.35 4.14 -2.37
CA GLY A 37 -10.58 2.73 -2.66
C GLY A 37 -9.97 2.25 -3.98
N PHE A 38 -9.06 3.01 -4.59
CA PHE A 38 -8.50 2.74 -5.92
C PHE A 38 -7.85 1.34 -6.03
N TYR A 39 -7.19 0.88 -4.98
CA TYR A 39 -6.48 -0.41 -4.97
C TYR A 39 -7.39 -1.61 -4.70
N ASN A 40 -8.66 -1.40 -4.34
CA ASN A 40 -9.56 -2.50 -3.99
C ASN A 40 -9.84 -3.38 -5.23
N GLY A 41 -9.60 -4.68 -5.08
CA GLY A 41 -9.84 -5.67 -6.15
C GLY A 41 -8.76 -5.73 -7.24
N LEU A 42 -7.73 -4.89 -7.17
CA LEU A 42 -6.59 -4.99 -8.09
C LEU A 42 -5.79 -6.27 -7.83
N LYS A 43 -5.16 -6.79 -8.89
CA LYS A 43 -4.35 -8.01 -8.86
C LYS A 43 -2.88 -7.67 -8.93
N TRP A 44 -2.06 -8.48 -8.29
CA TRP A 44 -0.61 -8.53 -8.52
C TRP A 44 -0.36 -9.11 -9.91
N HIS A 45 -0.14 -8.25 -10.90
CA HIS A 45 0.04 -8.67 -12.29
C HIS A 45 1.48 -9.12 -12.59
N ARG A 46 2.43 -8.86 -11.70
CA ARG A 46 3.82 -9.27 -11.83
C ARG A 46 4.38 -9.64 -10.46
N VAL A 47 4.80 -10.90 -10.31
CA VAL A 47 5.43 -11.43 -9.09
C VAL A 47 6.67 -12.21 -9.51
N LEU A 48 7.81 -11.89 -8.92
CA LEU A 48 9.08 -12.56 -9.17
C LEU A 48 9.57 -13.19 -7.87
N ASN A 49 9.67 -14.52 -7.86
CA ASN A 49 10.07 -15.26 -6.67
C ASN A 49 11.47 -14.85 -6.21
N GLY A 50 11.63 -14.61 -4.90
CA GLY A 50 12.88 -14.14 -4.31
C GLY A 50 13.23 -12.67 -4.58
N PHE A 51 12.32 -11.88 -5.18
CA PHE A 51 12.59 -10.47 -5.50
C PHE A 51 11.47 -9.52 -5.03
N MET A 52 10.32 -9.53 -5.70
CA MET A 52 9.20 -8.64 -5.37
C MET A 52 7.85 -9.20 -5.80
N ALA A 53 6.82 -8.69 -5.13
CA ALA A 53 5.42 -8.76 -5.51
C ALA A 53 4.88 -7.33 -5.50
#